data_AF-A0A356AWK1-F1
#
_entry.id   AF-A0A356AWK1-F1
#
_cell.length_a   1.000
_cell.length_b   1.000
_cell.length_c   1.000
_cell.angle_alpha   90.00
_cell.angle_beta   90.00
_cell.angle_gamma   90.00
#
_symmetry.space_group_name_H-M   'P 1'
#
loop_
_entity.id
_entity.type
_entity.pdbx_description
1 polymer ?
#
loop_
_entity_poly.entity_id
_entity_poly.type
_entity_poly.pdbx_seq_one_letter_code
_entity_poly.pdbx_strand_id
1 'polypeptide(L)'
;IIDEEPGDFDDDFEISFDKVPKPKEIVETFDKYVIGQDEAKKSLAVAVYNHYKRINSAMTDDDVELQKSNIIMIGPTGCGKTYLAQTLSKILNVPFAIADATSLTEAGYVGEDVENILLRLIQAADYDIEKAERGIIYLDEVDKIARKSDNPS
;
A
#
# COMPACT_ATOMS: atom_id res chain seq x y z
N ILE A 1 -20.29 -22.23 13.73
CA ILE A 1 -19.72 -21.02 13.10
C ILE A 1 -18.67 -20.59 14.08
N ILE A 2 -17.41 -20.92 13.78
CA ILE A 2 -16.26 -20.59 14.63
C ILE A 2 -15.84 -19.22 14.13
N ASP A 3 -16.12 -18.19 14.93
CA ASP A 3 -15.52 -16.87 14.77
C ASP A 3 -14.04 -17.03 15.15
N GLU A 4 -13.18 -17.21 14.14
CA GLU A 4 -11.74 -17.06 14.30
C GLU A 4 -11.47 -15.56 14.47
N GLU A 5 -11.13 -15.17 15.69
CA GLU A 5 -10.60 -13.84 15.95
C GLU A 5 -9.33 -13.63 15.10
N PRO A 6 -9.19 -12.48 14.43
CA PRO A 6 -7.96 -12.18 13.69
C PRO A 6 -6.82 -12.13 14.72
N GLY A 7 -5.87 -13.05 14.61
CA GLY A 7 -4.77 -13.20 15.54
C GLY A 7 -4.11 -11.86 15.86
N ASP A 8 -3.99 -11.59 17.15
CA ASP A 8 -3.33 -10.42 17.71
C ASP A 8 -1.93 -10.30 17.08
N PHE A 9 -1.71 -9.18 16.39
CA PHE A 9 -0.38 -8.77 16.01
C PHE A 9 0.30 -8.36 17.31
N ASP A 10 1.34 -9.07 17.75
CA ASP A 10 2.13 -8.65 18.90
C ASP A 10 2.55 -7.18 18.69
N ASP A 11 2.00 -6.28 19.50
CA ASP A 11 2.15 -4.81 19.45
C ASP A 11 3.59 -4.32 19.75
N ASP A 12 4.57 -5.21 19.80
CA ASP A 12 5.95 -4.94 20.22
C ASP A 12 6.86 -4.39 19.10
N PHE A 13 6.32 -4.01 17.94
CA PHE A 13 7.07 -3.34 16.87
C PHE A 13 6.84 -1.81 16.90
N GLU A 14 7.39 -1.12 17.91
CA GLU A 14 7.63 0.31 17.82
C GLU A 14 8.75 0.58 16.81
N ILE A 15 8.41 0.64 15.52
CA ILE A 15 9.34 1.10 14.49
C ILE A 15 9.39 2.61 14.57
N SER A 16 10.52 3.16 15.00
CA SER A 16 10.75 4.60 14.91
C SER A 16 10.69 5.01 13.43
N PHE A 17 9.93 6.07 13.14
CA PHE A 17 9.78 6.64 11.80
C PHE A 17 11.12 7.02 11.13
N ASP A 18 12.20 7.05 11.89
CA ASP A 18 13.56 7.38 11.44
C ASP A 18 14.30 6.21 10.77
N LYS A 19 13.85 4.95 10.95
CA LYS A 19 14.51 3.78 10.35
C LYS A 19 13.51 2.84 9.70
N VAL A 20 13.37 3.01 8.39
CA VAL A 20 12.70 2.04 7.51
C VAL A 20 13.35 0.67 7.68
N PRO A 21 12.59 -0.40 7.99
CA PRO A 21 13.11 -1.76 8.13
C PRO A 21 13.84 -2.20 6.85
N LYS A 22 14.96 -2.92 7.01
CA LYS A 22 15.71 -3.45 5.87
C LYS A 22 14.86 -4.45 5.10
N PRO A 23 15.10 -4.64 3.79
CA PRO A 23 14.31 -5.58 3.00
C PRO A 23 14.24 -7.00 3.57
N LYS A 24 15.31 -7.46 4.22
CA LYS A 24 15.35 -8.77 4.89
C LYS A 24 14.36 -8.87 6.06
N GLU A 25 14.26 -7.81 6.87
CA GLU A 25 13.37 -7.73 8.03
C GLU A 25 11.89 -7.66 7.58
N ILE A 26 11.63 -6.94 6.49
CA ILE A 26 10.31 -6.89 5.86
C ILE A 26 9.90 -8.28 5.37
N VAL A 27 10.79 -8.99 4.66
CA VAL A 27 10.51 -10.36 4.18
C VAL A 27 10.30 -11.33 5.35
N GLU A 28 11.13 -11.27 6.38
CA GLU A 28 10.99 -12.11 7.59
C GLU A 28 9.64 -11.88 8.28
N THR A 29 9.13 -10.64 8.27
CA THR A 29 7.79 -10.36 8.81
C THR A 29 6.70 -10.83 7.86
N PHE A 30 6.84 -10.65 6.55
CA PHE A 30 5.92 -11.24 5.58
C PHE A 30 5.82 -12.76 5.73
N ASP A 31 6.92 -13.46 5.99
CA ASP A 31 6.94 -14.93 6.12
C ASP A 31 6.07 -15.44 7.28
N LYS A 32 5.78 -14.59 8.29
CA LYS A 32 4.88 -14.93 9.40
C LYS A 32 3.41 -14.96 9.00
N TYR A 33 3.03 -14.19 7.98
CA TYR A 33 1.63 -13.95 7.61
C TYR A 33 1.29 -14.47 6.21
N VAL A 34 2.23 -14.39 5.25
CA VAL A 34 2.04 -14.71 3.84
C VAL A 34 2.87 -15.93 3.45
N ILE A 35 2.18 -17.05 3.23
CA ILE A 35 2.79 -18.30 2.80
C ILE A 35 3.10 -18.27 1.30
N GLY A 36 4.35 -18.62 0.94
CA GLY A 36 4.84 -18.58 -0.44
C GLY A 36 5.01 -17.15 -0.97
N GLN A 37 4.90 -16.95 -2.29
CA GLN A 37 5.07 -15.63 -2.95
C GLN A 37 6.46 -15.01 -2.73
N ASP A 38 7.52 -15.82 -2.65
CA ASP A 38 8.86 -15.38 -2.25
C ASP A 38 9.45 -14.28 -3.13
N GLU A 39 9.21 -14.36 -4.44
CA GLU A 39 9.66 -13.33 -5.39
C GLU A 39 8.91 -12.00 -5.18
N ALA A 40 7.60 -12.05 -4.96
CA ALA A 40 6.78 -10.88 -4.71
C ALA A 40 7.15 -10.21 -3.38
N LYS A 41 7.33 -11.00 -2.30
CA LYS A 41 7.77 -10.49 -0.98
C LYS A 41 9.11 -9.75 -1.09
N LYS A 42 10.10 -10.35 -1.77
CA LYS A 42 11.42 -9.73 -1.96
C LYS A 42 11.34 -8.44 -2.78
N SER A 43 10.62 -8.48 -3.90
CA SER A 43 10.47 -7.32 -4.80
C SER A 43 9.76 -6.16 -4.10
N LEU A 44 8.68 -6.46 -3.38
CA LEU A 44 7.92 -5.48 -2.59
C LEU A 44 8.78 -4.87 -1.49
N ALA A 45 9.50 -5.71 -0.72
CA ALA A 45 10.38 -5.25 0.34
C ALA A 45 11.48 -4.28 -0.14
N VAL A 46 12.12 -4.59 -1.29
CA VAL A 46 13.13 -3.70 -1.88
C VAL A 46 12.51 -2.41 -2.40
N ALA A 47 11.39 -2.49 -3.11
CA ALA A 47 10.71 -1.32 -3.67
C ALA A 47 10.28 -0.34 -2.57
N VAL A 48 9.67 -0.85 -1.51
CA VAL A 48 9.21 -0.07 -0.35
C VAL A 48 10.39 0.52 0.42
N TYR A 49 11.41 -0.27 0.73
CA TYR A 49 12.59 0.21 1.43
C TYR A 49 13.20 1.42 0.71
N ASN A 50 13.35 1.32 -0.61
CA ASN A 50 13.86 2.42 -1.42
C ASN A 50 12.88 3.60 -1.47
N HIS A 51 11.57 3.35 -1.54
CA HIS A 51 10.54 4.38 -1.53
C HIS A 51 10.61 5.25 -0.27
N TYR A 52 10.63 4.63 0.92
CA TYR A 52 10.67 5.37 2.18
C TYR A 52 12.05 5.93 2.51
N LYS A 53 13.14 5.25 2.12
CA LYS A 53 14.49 5.82 2.22
C LYS A 53 14.58 7.11 1.41
N ARG A 54 13.95 7.16 0.23
CA ARG A 54 13.87 8.35 -0.62
C ARG A 54 13.05 9.46 0.03
N ILE A 55 11.87 9.17 0.57
CA ILE A 55 11.04 10.16 1.30
C ILE A 55 11.84 10.78 2.44
N ASN A 56 12.49 9.96 3.26
CA ASN A 56 13.28 10.44 4.40
C ASN A 56 14.51 11.26 3.98
N SER A 57 15.08 10.99 2.79
CA SER A 57 16.25 11.74 2.28
C SER A 57 15.85 13.04 1.56
N ALA A 58 14.68 13.06 0.90
CA ALA A 58 14.17 14.23 0.19
C ALA A 58 13.86 15.40 1.14
N MET A 59 13.52 15.11 2.40
CA MET A 59 13.34 16.14 3.42
C MET A 59 14.65 16.84 3.84
N THR A 60 15.81 16.37 3.35
CA THR A 60 17.13 16.91 3.69
C THR A 60 17.85 17.59 2.52
N ASP A 61 17.41 17.39 1.28
CA ASP A 61 18.14 17.85 0.08
C ASP A 61 17.14 18.37 -0.97
N ASP A 62 16.90 19.68 -0.97
CA ASP A 62 15.84 20.35 -1.76
C ASP A 62 16.13 20.41 -3.28
N ASP A 63 17.32 20.02 -3.74
CA ASP A 63 17.79 20.24 -5.12
C ASP A 63 17.64 19.02 -6.05
N VAL A 64 17.12 17.88 -5.57
CA VAL A 64 16.96 16.66 -6.38
C VAL A 64 15.49 16.31 -6.59
N GLU A 65 15.00 16.48 -7.82
CA GLU A 65 13.68 15.96 -8.21
C GLU A 65 13.68 14.43 -8.18
N LEU A 66 13.04 13.89 -7.14
CA LEU A 66 12.98 12.46 -6.88
C LEU A 66 11.66 11.88 -7.42
N GLN A 67 11.73 11.12 -8.52
CA GLN A 67 10.55 10.46 -9.10
C GLN A 67 9.96 9.41 -8.15
N LYS A 68 8.64 9.45 -7.94
CA LYS A 68 7.89 8.45 -7.15
C LYS A 68 7.92 7.08 -7.82
N SER A 69 8.13 6.03 -7.02
CA SER A 69 8.02 4.64 -7.46
C SER A 69 6.71 4.06 -6.93
N ASN A 70 5.73 3.93 -7.82
CA ASN A 70 4.50 3.19 -7.55
C ASN A 70 4.73 1.70 -7.85
N ILE A 71 3.91 0.82 -7.27
CA ILE A 71 4.04 -0.63 -7.38
C ILE A 71 2.78 -1.19 -8.03
N ILE A 72 2.96 -2.09 -8.99
CA ILE A 72 1.87 -2.90 -9.56
C ILE A 72 2.10 -4.36 -9.16
N MET A 73 1.07 -4.99 -8.60
CA MET A 73 1.11 -6.41 -8.24
C MET A 73 0.24 -7.21 -9.22
N ILE A 74 0.85 -8.19 -9.88
CA ILE A 74 0.18 -9.02 -10.88
C ILE A 74 0.14 -10.47 -10.37
N GLY A 75 -1.05 -11.07 -10.41
CA GLY A 75 -1.25 -12.45 -9.98
C GLY A 75 -2.72 -12.83 -10.03
N PRO A 76 -3.06 -14.13 -9.99
CA PRO A 76 -4.43 -14.60 -10.06
C PRO A 76 -5.26 -14.13 -8.86
N THR A 77 -6.58 -14.23 -8.96
CA THR A 77 -7.48 -13.97 -7.82
C THR A 77 -7.18 -14.93 -6.68
N GLY A 78 -7.22 -14.43 -5.43
CA GLY A 78 -6.99 -15.26 -4.24
C GLY A 78 -5.52 -15.59 -3.91
N CYS A 79 -4.53 -15.06 -4.64
CA CYS A 79 -3.11 -15.32 -4.34
C CYS A 79 -2.50 -14.45 -3.22
N GLY A 80 -3.31 -13.62 -2.56
CA GLY A 80 -2.87 -12.80 -1.43
C GLY A 80 -2.36 -11.39 -1.75
N LYS A 81 -2.66 -10.80 -2.92
CA LYS A 81 -2.24 -9.43 -3.28
C LYS A 81 -2.70 -8.37 -2.27
N THR A 82 -4.00 -8.34 -1.97
CA THR A 82 -4.61 -7.43 -1.00
C THR A 82 -4.04 -7.65 0.39
N TYR A 83 -3.82 -8.91 0.78
CA TYR A 83 -3.27 -9.28 2.07
C TYR A 83 -1.78 -8.89 2.22
N LEU A 84 -0.99 -8.99 1.15
CA LEU A 84 0.38 -8.47 1.09
C LEU A 84 0.42 -6.95 1.33
N ALA A 85 -0.46 -6.19 0.68
CA ALA A 85 -0.55 -4.73 0.87
C ALA A 85 -0.94 -4.35 2.31
N GLN A 86 -1.93 -5.04 2.89
CA GLN A 86 -2.35 -4.84 4.28
C GLN A 86 -1.26 -5.22 5.28
N THR A 87 -0.55 -6.34 5.04
CA THR A 87 0.55 -6.77 5.91
C THR A 87 1.70 -5.76 5.84
N LEU A 88 1.98 -5.22 4.66
CA LEU A 88 3.00 -4.20 4.48
C LEU A 88 2.71 -2.92 5.27
N SER A 89 1.46 -2.42 5.25
CA SER A 89 1.14 -1.19 6.01
C SER A 89 1.30 -1.39 7.51
N LYS A 90 0.98 -2.58 8.04
CA LYS A 90 1.24 -2.97 9.42
C LYS A 90 2.73 -3.05 9.74
N ILE A 91 3.53 -3.67 8.86
CA ILE A 91 4.99 -3.75 9.01
C ILE A 91 5.62 -2.36 9.09
N LEU A 92 5.09 -1.39 8.35
CA LEU A 92 5.65 -0.04 8.31
C LEU A 92 5.01 0.91 9.32
N ASN A 93 3.93 0.49 9.97
CA ASN A 93 3.11 1.32 10.85
C ASN A 93 2.68 2.65 10.20
N VAL A 94 2.12 2.56 8.98
CA VAL A 94 1.68 3.73 8.20
C VAL A 94 0.18 3.67 7.90
N PRO A 95 -0.48 4.83 7.72
CA PRO A 95 -1.88 4.89 7.31
C PRO A 95 -2.12 4.12 6.01
N PHE A 96 -3.27 3.45 5.90
CA PHE A 96 -3.60 2.60 4.76
C PHE A 96 -5.02 2.85 4.28
N ALA A 97 -5.18 3.07 2.97
CA ALA A 97 -6.47 3.19 2.32
C ALA A 97 -6.58 2.19 1.17
N ILE A 98 -7.72 1.50 1.11
CA ILE A 98 -8.09 0.62 0.01
C ILE A 98 -9.16 1.30 -0.83
N ALA A 99 -9.05 1.17 -2.15
CA ALA A 99 -10.10 1.55 -3.08
C ALA A 99 -10.21 0.55 -4.22
N ASP A 100 -11.43 0.40 -4.73
CA ASP A 100 -11.72 -0.40 -5.92
C ASP A 100 -11.63 0.50 -7.16
N ALA A 101 -10.72 0.19 -8.08
CA ALA A 101 -10.52 0.99 -9.28
C ALA A 101 -11.77 1.04 -10.19
N THR A 102 -12.68 0.07 -10.13
CA THR A 102 -13.94 0.09 -10.92
C THR A 102 -14.89 1.20 -10.50
N SER A 103 -14.81 1.62 -9.24
CA SER A 103 -15.64 2.67 -8.66
C SER A 103 -15.17 4.09 -9.01
N LEU A 104 -13.93 4.20 -9.51
CA LEU A 104 -13.33 5.44 -9.99
C LEU A 104 -13.85 5.76 -11.40
N THR A 105 -14.93 6.54 -11.47
CA THR A 105 -15.50 6.99 -12.75
C THR A 105 -15.05 8.39 -13.11
N GLU A 106 -14.68 8.61 -14.37
CA GLU A 106 -14.17 9.89 -14.92
C GLU A 106 -15.19 11.04 -14.88
N ALA A 107 -16.49 10.75 -14.77
CA ALA A 107 -17.57 11.73 -14.68
C ALA A 107 -18.19 11.68 -13.29
N GLY A 108 -17.69 12.53 -12.38
CA GLY A 108 -18.03 12.60 -10.95
C GLY A 108 -19.50 12.87 -10.64
N TYR A 109 -20.38 11.91 -10.92
CA TYR A 109 -21.80 12.04 -10.61
C TYR A 109 -22.38 10.86 -9.83
N VAL A 110 -21.81 9.64 -9.90
CA VAL A 110 -22.14 8.54 -8.99
C VAL A 110 -20.95 7.57 -8.93
N GLY A 111 -20.12 7.66 -7.89
CA GLY A 111 -18.93 6.83 -7.72
C GLY A 111 -18.09 7.26 -6.52
N GLU A 112 -17.17 6.40 -6.09
CA GLU A 112 -16.17 6.72 -5.08
C GLU A 112 -15.22 7.77 -5.68
N ASP A 113 -15.33 9.02 -5.28
CA ASP A 113 -14.42 10.08 -5.73
C ASP A 113 -12.97 9.75 -5.31
N VAL A 114 -11.99 10.08 -6.15
CA VAL A 114 -10.56 10.00 -5.81
C VAL A 114 -10.27 10.77 -4.51
N GLU A 115 -10.99 11.88 -4.28
CA GLU A 115 -10.92 12.66 -3.04
C GLU A 115 -11.33 11.84 -1.81
N ASN A 116 -12.27 10.91 -1.93
CA ASN A 116 -12.68 10.05 -0.81
C ASN A 116 -11.60 9.05 -0.42
N ILE A 117 -10.76 8.60 -1.37
CA ILE A 117 -9.63 7.72 -1.05
C ILE A 117 -8.62 8.47 -0.17
N LEU A 118 -8.33 9.72 -0.53
CA LEU A 118 -7.47 10.59 0.27
C LEU A 118 -8.08 10.89 1.63
N LEU A 119 -9.39 11.17 1.70
CA LEU A 119 -10.09 11.38 2.96
C LEU A 119 -9.98 10.16 3.88
N ARG A 120 -10.14 8.94 3.35
CA ARG A 120 -9.96 7.69 4.12
C ARG A 120 -8.53 7.53 4.62
N LEU A 121 -7.54 7.89 3.81
CA LEU A 121 -6.14 7.84 4.23
C LEU A 121 -5.86 8.83 5.37
N ILE A 122 -6.39 10.04 5.28
CA ILE A 122 -6.29 11.07 6.33
C ILE A 122 -7.01 10.62 7.60
N GLN A 123 -8.19 10.01 7.48
CA GLN A 123 -8.90 9.42 8.62
C GLN A 123 -8.10 8.29 9.28
N ALA A 124 -7.49 7.41 8.49
CA ALA A 124 -6.59 6.36 8.98
C ALA A 124 -5.30 6.91 9.61
N ALA A 125 -4.99 8.18 9.36
CA ALA A 125 -3.88 8.90 9.98
C ALA A 125 -4.33 9.72 11.21
N ASP A 126 -5.55 9.56 11.72
CA ASP A 126 -6.13 10.39 12.78
C ASP A 126 -6.08 11.89 12.47
N TYR A 127 -6.28 12.24 11.19
CA TYR A 127 -6.19 13.60 10.66
C TYR A 127 -4.79 14.25 10.74
N ASP A 128 -3.75 13.46 10.99
CA ASP A 128 -2.36 13.89 10.91
C ASP A 128 -1.87 13.87 9.45
N ILE A 129 -1.62 15.06 8.90
CA ILE A 129 -1.19 15.24 7.51
C ILE A 129 0.21 14.68 7.27
N GLU A 130 1.14 14.85 8.21
CA GLU A 130 2.52 14.35 8.06
C GLU A 130 2.55 12.82 8.02
N LYS A 131 1.69 12.16 8.82
CA LYS A 131 1.51 10.71 8.74
C LYS A 131 0.82 10.29 7.44
N ALA A 132 -0.21 11.02 7.00
CA ALA A 132 -0.93 10.71 5.78
C ALA A 132 -0.06 10.80 4.52
N GLU A 133 0.89 11.75 4.47
CA GLU A 133 1.88 11.87 3.38
C GLU A 133 2.77 10.63 3.23
N ARG A 134 2.95 9.87 4.31
CA ARG A 134 3.70 8.61 4.35
C ARG A 134 2.81 7.37 4.17
N GLY A 135 1.51 7.57 3.99
CA GLY A 135 0.52 6.50 3.88
C GLY A 135 0.59 5.72 2.57
N ILE A 136 -0.06 4.56 2.58
CA ILE A 136 -0.17 3.67 1.42
C ILE A 136 -1.60 3.68 0.90
N ILE A 137 -1.75 3.88 -0.40
CA ILE A 137 -3.01 3.69 -1.13
C ILE A 137 -2.89 2.41 -1.95
N TYR A 138 -3.82 1.48 -1.73
CA TYR A 138 -3.94 0.26 -2.52
C TYR A 138 -5.18 0.33 -3.41
N LEU A 139 -4.96 0.24 -4.72
CA LEU A 139 -6.02 0.20 -5.74
C LEU A 139 -6.18 -1.24 -6.22
N ASP A 140 -7.33 -1.86 -5.95
CA ASP A 140 -7.68 -3.19 -6.45
C ASP A 140 -8.44 -3.10 -7.78
N GLU A 141 -8.56 -4.23 -8.49
CA GLU A 141 -9.31 -4.35 -9.76
C GLU A 141 -8.90 -3.38 -10.89
N VAL A 142 -7.63 -2.94 -10.89
CA VAL A 142 -7.07 -2.06 -11.94
C VAL A 142 -7.13 -2.66 -13.35
N ASP A 143 -7.26 -3.98 -13.49
CA ASP A 143 -7.45 -4.63 -14.79
C ASP A 143 -8.83 -4.36 -15.41
N LYS A 144 -9.82 -3.98 -14.60
CA LYS A 144 -11.19 -3.73 -15.06
C LYS A 144 -11.35 -2.38 -15.76
N ILE A 145 -10.59 -1.38 -15.33
CA ILE A 145 -10.58 -0.04 -15.94
C ILE A 145 -9.86 -0.03 -17.30
N ALA A 146 -8.91 -0.94 -17.52
CA ALA A 146 -8.14 -1.02 -18.77
C ALA A 146 -8.93 -1.57 -19.97
N ARG A 147 -10.15 -2.10 -19.76
CA ARG A 147 -10.96 -2.71 -20.83
C ARG A 147 -11.74 -1.72 -21.71
N LYS A 148 -11.65 -0.41 -21.46
CA LYS A 148 -12.31 0.60 -22.31
C LYS A 148 -11.41 1.04 -23.48
N SER A 149 -11.26 0.16 -24.47
CA SER A 149 -10.91 0.57 -25.84
C SER A 149 -11.25 -0.53 -26.85
N ASP A 150 -12.53 -0.79 -27.03
CA ASP A 150 -13.04 -1.17 -28.35
C ASP A 150 -14.22 -0.26 -28.61
N ASN A 151 -13.96 0.82 -29.34
CA ASN A 151 -14.98 1.66 -29.92
C ASN A 151 -15.31 1.02 -31.29
N PRO A 152 -16.42 0.27 -31.45
CA PRO A 152 -16.86 -0.13 -32.77
C PRO A 152 -17.51 1.10 -33.41
N SER A 153 -16.68 1.92 -34.04
CA SER A 153 -17.13 2.82 -35.11
C SER A 153 -17.04 2.08 -36.44
#